data_AF-A0A317WHL7-F1
#
_entry.id   AF-A0A317WHL7-F1
#
_cell.length_a   1.000
_cell.length_b   1.000
_cell.length_c   1.000
_cell.angle_alpha   90.00
_cell.angle_beta   90.00
_cell.angle_gamma   90.00
#
_symmetry.space_group_name_H-M   'P 1'
#
loop_
_entity.id
_entity.type
_entity.pdbx_description
1 polymer ?
#
loop_
_entity_poly.entity_id
_entity_poly.type
_entity_poly.pdbx_seq_one_letter_code
_entity_poly.pdbx_strand_id
1 'polypeptide(L)' 'MANGWSLVIGLIFVVVAAVLAWIFSPKGENQTVFRSTLILSFTCCYLMWAITFLAQWHPLIVPKRSDIRPERVPQ' A
#
# COMPACT_ATOMS: atom_id res chain seq x y z
N MET A 1 8.83 -8.73 10.94
CA MET A 1 7.71 -8.39 11.84
C MET A 1 7.06 -7.13 11.30
N ALA A 2 5.78 -7.20 10.92
CA ALA A 2 5.02 -6.03 10.48
C ALA A 2 4.91 -5.06 11.66
N ASN A 3 5.67 -3.97 11.60
CA ASN A 3 5.69 -2.91 12.60
C ASN A 3 4.95 -1.70 12.02
N GLY A 4 4.25 -0.92 12.84
CA GLY A 4 3.45 0.23 12.38
C GLY A 4 4.20 1.26 11.58
N TRP A 5 5.52 1.27 11.74
CA TRP A 5 6.44 2.05 10.93
C TRP A 5 6.33 1.78 9.42
N SER A 6 5.90 0.60 8.98
CA SER A 6 5.69 0.32 7.55
C SER A 6 4.65 1.24 6.91
N LEU A 7 3.58 1.58 7.65
CA LEU A 7 2.55 2.52 7.17
C LEU A 7 3.15 3.92 7.01
N VAL A 8 3.88 4.39 8.03
CA VAL A 8 4.48 5.73 8.01
C VAL A 8 5.51 5.86 6.89
N ILE A 9 6.38 4.86 6.72
CA ILE A 9 7.38 4.84 5.65
C ILE A 9 6.69 4.81 4.29
N GLY A 10 5.70 3.93 4.10
CA GLY A 10 4.92 3.87 2.86
C GLY A 10 4.24 5.19 2.52
N LEU A 11 3.66 5.87 3.52
CA LEU A 11 3.03 7.18 3.36
C LEU A 11 4.05 8.23 2.91
N ILE A 12 5.23 8.27 3.53
CA ILE A 12 6.31 9.20 3.15
C ILE A 12 6.70 9.00 1.68
N PHE A 13 6.88 7.75 1.24
CA PHE A 13 7.21 7.46 -0.16
C PHE A 13 6.13 7.95 -1.13
N VAL A 14 4.86 7.75 -0.79
CA VAL A 14 3.73 8.18 -1.63
C VAL A 14 3.62 9.69 -1.69
N VAL A 15 3.80 10.39 -0.56
CA VAL A 15 3.83 11.86 -0.52
C VAL A 15 4.98 12.40 -1.35
N VAL A 16 6.19 11.83 -1.21
CA VAL A 16 7.35 12.23 -2.03
C VAL A 16 7.06 11.99 -3.51
N ALA A 17 6.53 10.83 -3.89
CA ALA A 17 6.16 10.54 -5.28
C ALA A 17 5.10 11.51 -5.83
N ALA A 18 4.11 11.90 -5.02
CA ALA A 18 3.11 12.89 -5.38
C ALA A 18 3.70 14.30 -5.58
N VAL A 19 4.63 14.72 -4.71
CA VAL A 19 5.36 15.98 -4.84
C VAL A 19 6.24 15.97 -6.09
N LEU A 20 6.95 14.87 -6.35
CA LEU A 20 7.75 14.71 -7.57
C LEU A 20 6.86 14.75 -8.81
N ALA A 21 5.71 14.06 -8.81
CA ALA A 21 4.75 14.14 -9.91
C ALA A 21 4.27 15.58 -10.13
N TRP A 22 4.03 16.35 -9.08
CA TRP A 22 3.62 17.75 -9.20
C TRP A 22 4.69 18.64 -9.86
N ILE A 23 5.95 18.52 -9.41
CA ILE A 23 7.07 19.35 -9.85
C ILE A 23 7.56 18.95 -11.25
N PHE A 24 7.69 17.65 -11.50
CA PHE A 24 8.29 17.10 -12.73
C PHE A 24 7.28 16.83 -13.85
N SER A 25 5.98 17.10 -13.65
CA SER A 25 4.98 16.96 -14.73
C SER A 25 5.30 17.88 -15.92
N PRO A 26 5.30 17.34 -17.16
CA PRO A 26 5.66 18.09 -18.36
C PRO A 26 4.75 19.31 -18.54
N LYS A 27 5.35 20.45 -18.88
CA LYS A 27 4.62 21.69 -19.15
C LYS A 27 3.97 21.58 -20.53
N GLY A 28 2.65 21.74 -20.57
CA GLY A 28 1.84 21.62 -21.79
C GLY A 28 0.35 21.56 -21.46
N GLU A 29 -0.48 21.43 -22.49
CA GLU A 29 -1.95 21.38 -22.34
C GLU A 29 -2.41 20.25 -21.40
N ASN A 30 -1.70 19.12 -21.43
CA ASN A 30 -2.01 17.94 -20.62
C ASN A 30 -1.40 17.95 -19.21
N GLN A 31 -0.74 19.04 -18.78
CA GLN A 31 -0.03 19.07 -17.50
C GLN A 31 -0.94 18.74 -16.31
N THR A 32 -2.16 19.27 -16.29
CA THR A 32 -3.13 19.01 -15.23
C THR A 32 -3.54 17.55 -15.19
N VAL A 33 -3.71 16.93 -16.37
CA VAL A 33 -4.07 15.50 -16.49
C VAL A 33 -2.95 14.62 -15.94
N PHE A 34 -1.69 14.91 -16.28
CA PHE A 34 -0.54 14.17 -15.73
C PHE A 34 -0.47 14.31 -14.21
N ARG A 35 -0.60 15.52 -13.68
CA ARG A 35 -0.55 15.78 -12.23
C ARG A 35 -1.65 15.02 -11.49
N SER A 36 -2.90 15.17 -11.92
CA SER A 36 -4.05 14.58 -11.23
C SER A 36 -4.04 13.05 -11.33
N THR A 37 -3.73 12.49 -12.50
CA THR A 37 -3.74 11.03 -12.70
C THR A 37 -2.67 10.35 -11.86
N LEU A 38 -1.43 10.86 -11.86
CA LEU A 38 -0.34 10.26 -11.07
C LEU A 38 -0.61 10.35 -9.57
N ILE A 39 -0.99 11.53 -9.06
CA ILE A 39 -1.25 11.73 -7.64
C ILE A 39 -2.43 10.87 -7.17
N LEU A 40 -3.51 10.80 -7.96
CA LEU A 40 -4.67 9.98 -7.64
C LEU A 40 -4.31 8.50 -7.63
N SER A 41 -3.59 8.00 -8.65
CA SER A 41 -3.14 6.60 -8.70
C SER A 41 -2.28 6.23 -7.49
N PHE A 42 -1.28 7.03 -7.14
CA PHE A 42 -0.43 6.75 -5.97
C PHE A 42 -1.25 6.72 -4.67
N THR A 43 -2.20 7.64 -4.52
CA THR A 43 -3.08 7.70 -3.35
C THR A 43 -3.97 6.45 -3.26
N CYS A 44 -4.64 6.07 -4.36
CA CYS A 44 -5.51 4.90 -4.38
C CYS A 44 -4.74 3.58 -4.12
N CYS A 45 -3.57 3.41 -4.75
CA CYS A 45 -2.73 2.23 -4.53
C CYS A 45 -2.26 2.14 -3.07
N TYR A 46 -1.87 3.27 -2.47
CA TYR A 46 -1.47 3.30 -1.07
C TYR A 46 -2.64 2.97 -0.13
N LEU A 47 -3.82 3.54 -0.35
CA LEU A 47 -5.00 3.27 0.47
C LEU A 47 -5.41 1.80 0.41
N MET A 48 -5.47 1.20 -0.78
CA MET A 48 -5.76 -0.22 -0.95
C MET A 48 -4.78 -1.09 -0.13
N TRP A 49 -3.48 -0.82 -0.26
CA TRP A 49 -2.45 -1.54 0.49
C TRP A 49 -2.55 -1.30 2.00
N ALA A 50 -2.69 -0.06 2.45
CA ALA A 50 -2.74 0.30 3.85
C ALA A 50 -3.94 -0.33 4.57
N ILE A 51 -5.12 -0.32 3.93
CA ILE A 51 -6.34 -0.91 4.49
C ILE A 51 -6.18 -2.43 4.63
N THR A 52 -5.68 -3.11 3.59
CA THR A 52 -5.48 -4.57 3.64
C THR A 52 -4.42 -4.98 4.66
N PHE A 53 -3.38 -4.16 4.86
CA PHE A 53 -2.40 -4.34 5.94
C PHE A 53 -3.05 -4.16 7.32
N LEU A 54 -3.81 -3.07 7.53
CA LEU A 54 -4.49 -2.77 8.79
C LEU A 54 -5.47 -3.87 9.19
N ALA A 55 -6.15 -4.48 8.22
CA ALA A 55 -7.05 -5.60 8.45
C ALA A 55 -6.36 -6.83 9.09
N GLN A 56 -5.03 -6.94 8.97
CA GLN A 56 -4.24 -8.06 9.49
C GLN A 56 -3.40 -7.73 10.72
N TRP A 57 -3.25 -6.45 11.10
CA TRP A 57 -2.20 -6.03 12.05
C TRP A 57 -2.48 -6.44 13.51
N HIS A 58 -3.75 -6.53 13.90
CA HIS A 58 -4.18 -7.09 15.18
C HIS A 58 -5.38 -8.02 14.95
N PRO A 59 -5.13 -9.25 14.47
CA PRO A 59 -6.20 -10.13 14.02
C PRO A 59 -7.00 -10.67 15.21
N LEU A 60 -8.32 -10.56 15.13
CA LEU A 60 -9.26 -11.16 16.09
C LEU A 60 -9.55 -12.63 15.79
N ILE A 61 -9.31 -13.05 14.55
CA ILE A 61 -9.59 -14.39 14.05
C ILE A 61 -8.26 -14.99 13.60
N VAL A 62 -8.03 -16.25 13.99
CA VAL A 62 -6.87 -17.03 13.56
C VAL A 62 -7.27 -18.05 12.49
N PRO A 63 -6.39 -18.35 11.53
CA PRO A 63 -6.67 -19.35 10.50
C PRO A 63 -6.87 -20.74 11.14
N LYS A 64 -7.96 -21.41 10.78
CA LYS A 64 -8.23 -22.82 11.13
C LYS A 64 -8.34 -23.63 9.84
N ARG A 65 -7.63 -24.75 9.77
CA ARG A 65 -7.70 -25.71 8.66
C ARG A 65 -7.67 -27.14 9.19
N SER A 66 -8.32 -28.06 8.49
CA SER A 66 -8.41 -29.49 8.84
C SER A 66 -7.71 -30.41 7.83
N ASP A 67 -7.17 -29.84 6.75
CA ASP A 67 -6.66 -30.54 5.56
C ASP A 67 -5.13 -30.40 5.41
N ILE A 68 -4.41 -30.31 6.53
CA ILE A 68 -2.95 -30.19 6.48
C ILE A 68 -2.32 -31.49 5.96
N ARG A 69 -1.37 -31.36 5.04
CA ARG A 69 -0.65 -32.53 4.51
C ARG A 69 0.13 -33.18 5.66
N PRO A 70 0.05 -34.51 5.86
CA PRO A 70 0.56 -35.17 7.07
C PRO A 70 2.04 -34.89 7.37
N GLU A 71 2.86 -34.70 6.35
CA GLU A 71 4.29 -34.42 6.47
C GLU A 71 4.63 -32.96 6.81
N ARG A 72 3.64 -32.07 6.88
CA ARG A 72 3.82 -30.62 7.16
C ARG A 72 3.15 -30.18 8.46
N VAL A 73 2.70 -31.11 9.29
CA VAL A 73 2.13 -30.81 10.60
C VAL A 73 3.25 -30.30 11.51
N PRO A 74 3.20 -29.03 11.95
CA PRO A 74 4.16 -28.53 12.94
C PRO A 74 4.05 -29.38 14.21
N GLN A 75 5.19 -29.85 14.75
CA GLN A 75 5.24 -30.61 16.01
C GLN A 75 4.89 -29.69 17.19
#